data_AF-A0A5S9R998-F1
#
_entry.id   AF-A0A5S9R998-F1
#
_cell.length_a   1.000
_cell.length_b   1.000
_cell.length_c   1.000
_cell.angle_alpha   90.00
_cell.angle_beta   90.00
_cell.angle_gamma   90.00
#
_symmetry.space_group_name_H-M   'P 1'
#
loop_
_entity.id
_entity.type
_entity.pdbx_description
1 polymer ?
#
loop_
_entity_poly.entity_id
_entity_poly.type
_entity_poly.pdbx_seq_one_letter_code
_entity_poly.pdbx_strand_id
1 'polypeptide(L)'
;MVSPTIAATEAEARAKVARFAAAPNFEEKALVGISSNTEIDFKQFDLDEPLPADLTTNGERGSLEHFMRGNGAPGPKTLRELVRERTTRGLELVGTADQVAEKMGQAMEEIGGDGFLISRGGRDLSREYITEVCDGLVPALQRRGLMRTEYTTSTLRETLREF
;
A
#
# COMPACT_ATOMS: atom_id res chain seq x y z
N MET A 1 4.28 1.39 6.59
CA MET A 1 4.02 0.26 5.66
C MET A 1 4.02 0.80 4.23
N VAL A 2 4.62 0.07 3.29
CA VAL A 2 4.75 0.48 1.88
C VAL A 2 4.40 -0.68 0.96
N SER A 3 4.01 -0.36 -0.27
CA SER A 3 3.66 -1.35 -1.30
C SER A 3 4.33 -1.03 -2.64
N PRO A 4 5.65 -1.25 -2.75
CA PRO A 4 6.39 -0.95 -3.97
C PRO A 4 5.84 -1.73 -5.16
N THR A 5 5.66 -1.07 -6.29
CA THR A 5 5.32 -1.69 -7.57
C THR A 5 6.47 -1.46 -8.53
N ILE A 6 7.21 -2.54 -8.82
CA ILE A 6 8.47 -2.48 -9.54
C ILE A 6 8.30 -3.13 -10.93
N ALA A 7 8.92 -2.53 -11.93
CA ALA A 7 9.08 -3.12 -13.26
C ALA A 7 10.41 -2.67 -13.90
N ALA A 8 10.70 -3.14 -15.11
CA ALA A 8 11.91 -2.76 -15.82
C ALA A 8 11.88 -1.29 -16.26
N THR A 9 10.68 -0.76 -16.49
CA THR A 9 10.46 0.67 -16.77
C THR A 9 9.37 1.27 -15.88
N GLU A 10 9.38 2.59 -15.72
CA GLU A 10 8.31 3.29 -15.01
C GLU A 10 6.94 3.10 -15.68
N ALA A 11 6.91 3.12 -17.01
CA ALA A 11 5.68 2.93 -17.78
C ALA A 11 5.04 1.57 -17.49
N GLU A 12 5.83 0.49 -17.44
CA GLU A 12 5.36 -0.84 -17.07
C GLU A 12 4.88 -0.90 -15.62
N ALA A 13 5.58 -0.25 -14.68
CA ALA A 13 5.17 -0.21 -13.29
C ALA A 13 3.83 0.50 -13.13
N ARG A 14 3.63 1.64 -13.81
CA ARG A 14 2.34 2.36 -13.85
C ARG A 14 1.25 1.53 -14.52
N ALA A 15 1.57 0.81 -15.60
CA ALA A 15 0.63 -0.10 -16.25
C ALA A 15 0.20 -1.24 -15.32
N LYS A 16 1.10 -1.79 -14.48
CA LYS A 16 0.74 -2.79 -13.46
C LYS A 16 -0.26 -2.23 -12.45
N VAL A 17 -0.07 -1.00 -11.98
CA VAL A 17 -1.02 -0.32 -11.07
C VAL A 17 -2.36 -0.11 -11.76
N ALA A 18 -2.37 0.42 -12.98
CA ALA A 18 -3.60 0.65 -13.74
C ALA A 18 -4.38 -0.64 -14.02
N ARG A 19 -3.69 -1.72 -14.41
CA ARG A 19 -4.30 -3.04 -14.64
C ARG A 19 -4.97 -3.58 -13.38
N PHE A 20 -4.37 -3.34 -12.21
CA PHE A 20 -4.96 -3.76 -10.94
C PHE A 20 -6.22 -2.95 -10.61
N ALA A 21 -6.18 -1.63 -10.77
CA ALA A 21 -7.33 -0.76 -10.53
C ALA A 21 -8.48 -0.99 -11.52
N ALA A 22 -8.18 -1.51 -12.71
CA ALA A 22 -9.17 -1.86 -13.73
C ALA A 22 -9.69 -3.31 -13.62
N ALA A 23 -9.24 -4.09 -12.63
CA ALA A 23 -9.70 -5.47 -12.49
C ALA A 23 -11.20 -5.51 -12.14
N PRO A 24 -12.01 -6.41 -12.73
CA PRO A 24 -13.47 -6.43 -12.52
C PRO A 24 -13.94 -6.60 -11.06
N ASN A 25 -13.08 -7.16 -10.20
CA ASN A 25 -13.37 -7.40 -8.79
C ASN A 25 -12.59 -6.46 -7.86
N PHE A 26 -12.01 -5.38 -8.40
CA PHE A 26 -11.22 -4.43 -7.61
C PHE A 26 -12.07 -3.80 -6.50
N GLU A 27 -13.27 -3.32 -6.85
CA GLU A 27 -14.18 -2.68 -5.91
C GLU A 27 -14.59 -3.64 -4.78
N GLU A 28 -15.02 -4.85 -5.13
CA GLU A 28 -15.41 -5.87 -4.16
C GLU A 28 -14.25 -6.24 -3.23
N LYS A 29 -13.05 -6.52 -3.78
CA LYS A 29 -11.87 -6.87 -2.97
C LYS A 29 -11.45 -5.75 -2.04
N ALA A 30 -11.50 -4.51 -2.51
CA ALA A 30 -11.17 -3.37 -1.67
C ALA A 30 -12.16 -3.25 -0.50
N LEU A 31 -13.47 -3.40 -0.76
CA LEU A 31 -14.52 -3.35 0.25
C LEU A 31 -14.41 -4.45 1.30
N VAL A 32 -14.04 -5.67 0.91
CA VAL A 32 -13.79 -6.76 1.87
C VAL A 32 -12.72 -6.35 2.88
N GLY A 33 -11.63 -5.73 2.43
CA GLY A 33 -10.59 -5.24 3.33
C GLY A 33 -11.05 -4.13 4.28
N ILE A 34 -12.04 -3.33 3.90
CA ILE A 34 -12.63 -2.31 4.79
C ILE A 34 -13.57 -2.98 5.78
N SER A 35 -14.44 -3.86 5.28
CA SER A 35 -15.38 -4.64 6.06
C SER A 35 -14.70 -5.41 7.18
N SER A 36 -13.54 -6.04 6.90
CA SER A 36 -12.75 -6.74 7.94
C SER A 36 -12.23 -5.83 9.06
N ASN A 37 -12.03 -4.54 8.79
CA ASN A 37 -11.57 -3.59 9.81
C ASN A 37 -12.74 -2.90 10.53
N THR A 38 -13.79 -2.53 9.80
CA THR A 38 -14.91 -1.75 10.34
C THR A 38 -16.07 -2.60 10.82
N GLU A 39 -16.04 -3.92 10.59
CA GLU A 39 -17.13 -4.87 10.87
C GLU A 39 -18.46 -4.54 10.16
N ILE A 40 -18.40 -3.70 9.12
CA ILE A 40 -19.57 -3.30 8.34
C ILE A 40 -19.64 -4.18 7.09
N ASP A 41 -20.75 -4.87 6.89
CA ASP A 41 -21.03 -5.52 5.61
C ASP A 41 -21.40 -4.46 4.58
N PHE A 42 -20.49 -4.16 3.64
CA PHE A 42 -20.73 -3.17 2.60
C PHE A 42 -21.62 -3.67 1.46
N LYS A 43 -21.92 -4.98 1.40
CA LYS A 43 -22.79 -5.57 0.38
C LYS A 43 -24.25 -5.10 0.49
N GLN A 44 -24.64 -4.60 1.67
CA GLN A 44 -25.98 -4.07 1.92
C GLN A 44 -26.22 -2.69 1.29
N PHE A 45 -25.18 -2.01 0.79
CA PHE A 45 -25.27 -0.70 0.18
C PHE A 45 -25.02 -0.78 -1.34
N ASP A 46 -25.70 0.07 -2.11
CA ASP A 46 -25.40 0.23 -3.53
C ASP A 46 -24.04 0.93 -3.71
N LEU A 47 -23.26 0.49 -4.70
CA LEU A 47 -21.95 1.05 -5.00
C LEU A 47 -22.00 2.49 -5.51
N ASP A 48 -23.11 2.85 -6.16
CA ASP A 48 -23.33 4.12 -6.86
C ASP A 48 -24.28 5.04 -6.11
N GLU A 49 -24.78 4.64 -4.94
CA GLU A 49 -25.54 5.50 -4.04
C GLU A 49 -24.64 6.07 -2.94
N PRO A 50 -24.94 7.28 -2.45
CA PRO A 50 -24.15 7.84 -1.37
C PRO A 50 -24.33 7.07 -0.07
N LEU A 51 -23.24 6.86 0.67
CA LEU A 51 -23.30 6.21 1.97
C LEU A 51 -24.07 7.05 3.00
N PRO A 52 -24.76 6.41 3.97
CA PRO A 52 -25.37 7.10 5.09
C PRO A 52 -24.34 7.92 5.86
N ALA A 53 -24.64 9.19 6.12
CA ALA A 53 -23.73 10.11 6.81
C ALA A 53 -23.54 9.76 8.31
N ASP A 54 -24.48 9.01 8.88
CA ASP A 54 -24.49 8.53 10.26
C ASP A 54 -23.94 7.09 10.41
N LEU A 55 -23.37 6.52 9.34
CA LEU A 55 -22.76 5.20 9.38
C LEU A 55 -21.67 5.15 10.46
N THR A 56 -21.81 4.19 11.38
CA THR A 56 -20.92 4.05 12.53
C THR A 56 -20.56 2.60 12.77
N THR A 57 -19.54 2.39 13.59
CA THR A 57 -19.06 1.08 13.99
C THR A 57 -18.66 1.08 15.48
N ASN A 58 -18.65 -0.10 16.07
CA ASN A 58 -18.32 -0.32 17.48
C ASN A 58 -16.82 -0.09 17.76
N GLY A 59 -15.94 -0.39 16.80
CA GLY A 59 -14.49 -0.19 16.85
C GLY A 59 -13.97 0.48 15.58
N GLU A 60 -12.70 0.90 15.50
CA GLU A 60 -12.12 1.46 14.25
C GLU A 60 -12.86 2.69 13.66
N ARG A 61 -13.56 3.48 14.50
CA ARG A 61 -14.30 4.68 14.07
C ARG A 61 -13.44 5.67 13.27
N GLY A 62 -12.18 5.87 13.67
CA GLY A 62 -11.25 6.73 12.95
C GLY A 62 -10.93 6.21 11.54
N SER A 63 -10.80 4.88 11.39
CA SER A 63 -10.58 4.23 10.09
C SER A 63 -11.80 4.36 9.18
N LEU A 64 -13.03 4.24 9.74
CA LEU A 64 -14.28 4.46 9.01
C LEU A 64 -14.45 5.93 8.60
N GLU A 65 -14.27 6.87 9.53
CA GLU A 65 -14.35 8.31 9.22
C GLU A 65 -13.34 8.69 8.13
N HIS A 66 -12.09 8.23 8.26
CA HIS A 66 -11.08 8.52 7.26
C HIS A 66 -11.41 7.89 5.90
N PHE A 67 -12.02 6.70 5.88
CA PHE A 67 -12.56 6.12 4.66
C PHE A 67 -13.66 7.00 4.05
N MET A 68 -14.68 7.38 4.83
CA MET A 68 -15.81 8.19 4.35
C MET A 68 -15.41 9.60 3.90
N ARG A 69 -14.32 10.17 4.46
CA ARG A 69 -13.76 11.45 4.00
C ARG A 69 -13.15 11.34 2.59
N GLY A 70 -12.63 10.17 2.19
CA GLY A 70 -11.93 9.98 0.92
C GLY A 70 -10.80 11.00 0.72
N ASN A 71 -10.77 11.67 -0.43
CA ASN A 71 -9.83 12.76 -0.74
C ASN A 71 -10.15 14.13 -0.10
N GLY A 72 -11.18 14.23 0.76
CA GLY A 72 -11.59 15.48 1.41
C GLY A 72 -12.50 16.39 0.57
N ALA A 73 -12.90 16.00 -0.64
CA ALA A 73 -13.90 16.72 -1.42
C ALA A 73 -15.25 16.78 -0.67
N PRO A 74 -15.95 17.93 -0.69
CA PRO A 74 -17.23 18.08 -0.03
C PRO A 74 -18.35 17.31 -0.76
N GLY A 75 -19.38 16.92 -0.01
CA GLY A 75 -20.56 16.24 -0.54
C GLY A 75 -20.65 14.76 -0.17
N PRO A 76 -21.81 14.13 -0.39
CA PRO A 76 -22.01 12.73 -0.07
C PRO A 76 -21.31 11.85 -1.12
N LYS A 77 -20.56 10.84 -0.67
CA LYS A 77 -19.71 9.99 -1.53
C LYS A 77 -20.26 8.58 -1.66
N THR A 78 -20.13 8.03 -2.85
CA THR A 78 -20.50 6.64 -3.16
C THR A 78 -19.38 5.68 -2.76
N LEU A 79 -19.71 4.40 -2.54
CA LEU A 79 -18.69 3.39 -2.22
C LEU A 79 -17.65 3.25 -3.33
N ARG A 80 -18.06 3.36 -4.61
CA ARG A 80 -17.17 3.29 -5.76
C ARG A 80 -16.13 4.40 -5.75
N GLU A 81 -16.54 5.64 -5.47
CA GLU A 81 -15.64 6.79 -5.36
C GLU A 81 -14.66 6.58 -4.21
N LEU A 82 -15.15 6.23 -3.02
CA LEU A 82 -14.33 6.05 -1.83
C LEU A 82 -13.27 4.96 -1.99
N VAL A 83 -13.62 3.85 -2.64
CA VAL A 83 -12.67 2.76 -2.93
C VAL A 83 -11.59 3.21 -3.92
N ARG A 84 -11.98 3.91 -4.99
CA ARG A 84 -11.02 4.39 -6.00
C ARG A 84 -10.08 5.44 -5.42
N GLU A 85 -10.59 6.36 -4.62
CA GLU A 85 -9.82 7.38 -3.91
C GLU A 85 -8.85 6.78 -2.88
N ARG A 86 -9.16 5.62 -2.28
CA ARG A 86 -8.29 4.96 -1.30
C ARG A 86 -7.00 4.38 -1.90
N THR A 87 -6.94 4.20 -3.22
CA THR A 87 -5.76 3.62 -3.91
C THR A 87 -4.49 4.47 -3.79
N THR A 88 -4.60 5.73 -3.34
CA THR A 88 -3.50 6.69 -3.24
C THR A 88 -2.83 6.75 -1.85
N ARG A 89 -3.04 5.76 -0.97
CA ARG A 89 -2.48 5.83 0.39
C ARG A 89 -0.96 5.59 0.45
N GLY A 90 -0.26 6.50 1.12
CA GLY A 90 1.13 6.36 1.54
C GLY A 90 2.14 6.86 0.50
N LEU A 91 3.42 6.53 0.74
CA LEU A 91 4.50 6.86 -0.18
C LEU A 91 4.32 6.12 -1.52
N GLU A 92 4.17 6.88 -2.61
CA GLU A 92 4.04 6.29 -3.96
C GLU A 92 5.37 5.71 -4.45
N LEU A 93 5.52 4.41 -4.24
CA LEU A 93 6.67 3.62 -4.67
C LEU A 93 6.37 2.87 -5.98
N VAL A 94 6.16 3.59 -7.06
CA VAL A 94 5.93 3.03 -8.40
C VAL A 94 7.08 3.43 -9.32
N GLY A 95 7.72 2.46 -9.97
CA GLY A 95 8.79 2.73 -10.93
C GLY A 95 9.75 1.56 -11.14
N THR A 96 10.95 1.90 -11.60
CA THR A 96 12.10 0.98 -11.61
C THR A 96 12.63 0.73 -10.20
N ALA A 97 13.40 -0.34 -10.00
CA ALA A 97 14.00 -0.66 -8.71
C ALA A 97 14.87 0.50 -8.18
N ASP A 98 15.61 1.18 -9.06
CA ASP A 98 16.46 2.31 -8.70
C ASP A 98 15.64 3.55 -8.29
N GLN A 99 14.58 3.88 -9.02
CA GLN A 99 13.66 4.99 -8.66
C GLN A 99 12.97 4.73 -7.32
N VAL A 100 12.53 3.49 -7.08
CA VAL A 100 11.88 3.11 -5.82
C VAL A 100 12.88 3.16 -4.67
N ALA A 101 14.09 2.64 -4.85
CA ALA A 101 15.14 2.70 -3.82
C ALA A 101 15.53 4.14 -3.45
N GLU A 102 15.63 5.04 -4.44
CA GLU A 102 15.87 6.46 -4.21
C GLU A 102 14.75 7.10 -3.38
N LYS A 103 13.49 6.89 -3.76
CA LYS A 103 12.33 7.41 -3.01
C LYS A 103 12.26 6.87 -1.58
N MET A 104 12.60 5.59 -1.37
CA MET A 104 12.65 5.00 -0.03
C MET A 104 13.76 5.62 0.82
N GLY A 105 14.92 5.92 0.23
CA GLY A 105 16.00 6.64 0.89
C GLY A 105 15.58 8.05 1.30
N GLN A 106 15.06 8.84 0.37
CA GLN A 106 14.55 10.19 0.62
C GLN A 106 13.49 10.20 1.73
N ALA A 107 12.54 9.27 1.68
CA ALA A 107 11.52 9.17 2.71
C ALA A 107 12.10 8.83 4.09
N MET A 108 13.15 8.01 4.17
CA MET A 108 13.81 7.70 5.43
C MET A 108 14.60 8.90 5.97
N GLU A 109 15.25 9.67 5.10
CA GLU A 109 15.96 10.89 5.48
C GLU A 109 15.01 11.98 6.01
N GLU A 110 13.82 12.11 5.40
CA GLU A 110 12.83 13.12 5.78
C GLU A 110 11.98 12.74 7.00
N ILE A 111 11.49 11.49 7.03
CA ILE A 111 10.51 11.02 8.03
C ILE A 111 11.19 10.32 9.21
N GLY A 112 12.39 9.77 8.99
CA GLY A 112 13.08 8.89 9.93
C GLY A 112 12.49 7.49 10.00
N GLY A 113 13.05 6.67 10.91
CA GLY A 113 12.64 5.29 11.16
C GLY A 113 13.75 4.28 10.87
N ASP A 114 13.51 3.02 11.24
CA ASP A 114 14.52 1.96 11.17
C ASP A 114 14.25 0.95 10.03
N GLY A 115 13.18 1.16 9.26
CA GLY A 115 12.82 0.28 8.16
C GLY A 115 11.37 0.36 7.70
N PHE A 116 11.06 -0.46 6.70
CA PHE A 116 9.74 -0.50 6.08
C PHE A 116 9.10 -1.88 6.25
N LEU A 117 7.82 -1.88 6.65
CA LEU A 117 6.96 -3.03 6.45
C LEU A 117 6.50 -3.07 4.98
N ILE A 118 6.96 -4.07 4.22
CA ILE A 118 6.60 -4.27 2.81
C ILE A 118 5.37 -5.16 2.71
N SER A 119 4.35 -4.70 2.00
CA SER A 119 3.15 -5.47 1.65
C SER A 119 2.84 -5.32 0.17
N ARG A 120 1.92 -6.11 -0.39
CA ARG A 120 1.51 -6.01 -1.80
C ARG A 120 0.18 -5.25 -1.98
N GLY A 121 -0.09 -4.25 -1.15
CA GLY A 121 -1.19 -3.30 -1.33
C GLY A 121 -2.58 -3.94 -1.53
N GLY A 122 -2.96 -4.88 -0.67
CA GLY A 122 -4.24 -5.60 -0.77
C GLY A 122 -4.28 -6.71 -1.83
N ARG A 123 -3.14 -7.06 -2.43
CA ARG A 123 -2.98 -8.20 -3.34
C ARG A 123 -2.31 -9.38 -2.65
N ASP A 124 -2.55 -10.58 -3.17
CA ASP A 124 -1.89 -11.79 -2.69
C ASP A 124 -0.39 -11.76 -3.00
N LEU A 125 0.42 -12.12 -1.99
CA LEU A 125 1.87 -12.29 -2.18
C LEU A 125 2.12 -13.42 -3.19
N SER A 126 2.69 -13.05 -4.32
CA SER A 126 3.12 -13.97 -5.37
C SER A 126 4.64 -14.16 -5.33
N ARG A 127 5.14 -15.31 -5.80
CA ARG A 127 6.59 -15.52 -5.98
C ARG A 127 7.24 -14.44 -6.85
N GLU A 128 6.56 -14.03 -7.92
CA GLU A 128 7.00 -12.94 -8.80
C GLU A 128 7.27 -11.65 -8.02
N TYR A 129 6.35 -11.26 -7.13
CA TYR A 129 6.54 -10.08 -6.27
C TYR A 129 7.78 -10.18 -5.37
N ILE A 130 7.98 -11.36 -4.76
CA ILE A 130 9.10 -11.60 -3.88
C ILE A 130 10.39 -11.48 -4.69
N THR A 131 10.43 -12.07 -5.88
CA THR A 131 11.55 -11.92 -6.83
C THR A 131 11.78 -10.46 -7.24
N GLU A 132 10.75 -9.69 -7.58
CA GLU A 132 10.89 -8.26 -7.92
C GLU A 132 11.52 -7.45 -6.79
N VAL A 133 11.18 -7.75 -5.54
CA VAL A 133 11.75 -7.10 -4.36
C VAL A 133 13.16 -7.62 -4.08
N CYS A 134 13.37 -8.93 -3.97
CA CYS A 134 14.63 -9.53 -3.58
C CYS A 134 15.72 -9.40 -4.65
N ASP A 135 15.37 -9.52 -5.93
CA ASP A 135 16.35 -9.53 -7.03
C ASP A 135 16.42 -8.16 -7.74
N GLY A 136 15.40 -7.31 -7.54
CA GLY A 136 15.36 -5.95 -8.07
C GLY A 136 15.69 -4.90 -7.01
N LEU A 137 14.78 -4.72 -6.04
CA LEU A 137 14.85 -3.62 -5.08
C LEU A 137 16.01 -3.75 -4.09
N VAL A 138 16.23 -4.94 -3.52
CA VAL A 138 17.27 -5.16 -2.51
C VAL A 138 18.66 -4.81 -3.05
N PRO A 139 19.10 -5.28 -4.23
CA PRO A 139 20.37 -4.84 -4.81
C PRO A 139 20.43 -3.33 -5.07
N ALA A 140 19.33 -2.70 -5.46
CA ALA A 140 19.28 -1.25 -5.66
C ALA A 140 19.45 -0.46 -4.36
N LEU A 141 18.87 -0.94 -3.26
CA LEU A 141 19.08 -0.39 -1.91
C LEU A 141 20.51 -0.61 -1.43
N GLN A 142 21.07 -1.82 -1.62
CA GLN A 142 22.45 -2.15 -1.24
C GLN A 142 23.49 -1.28 -1.95
N ARG A 143 23.34 -1.04 -3.26
CA ARG A 143 24.22 -0.12 -4.02
C ARG A 143 24.25 1.30 -3.45
N ARG A 144 23.18 1.70 -2.77
CA ARG A 144 23.03 3.01 -2.12
C ARG A 144 23.45 3.00 -0.65
N GLY A 145 23.89 1.87 -0.10
CA GLY A 145 24.19 1.73 1.32
C GLY A 145 22.95 1.75 2.24
N LEU A 146 21.75 1.61 1.67
CA LEU A 146 20.47 1.68 2.40
C LEU A 146 20.02 0.32 2.96
N MET A 147 20.77 -0.74 2.69
CA MET A 147 20.46 -2.09 3.15
C MET A 147 21.73 -2.91 3.34
N ARG A 148 21.73 -3.76 4.37
CA ARG A 148 22.83 -4.69 4.65
C ARG A 148 23.07 -5.65 3.47
N THR A 149 24.33 -6.01 3.26
CA THR A 149 24.77 -6.98 2.23
C THR A 149 24.91 -8.39 2.78
N GLU A 150 25.05 -8.54 4.09
CA GLU A 150 25.17 -9.81 4.79
C GLU A 150 24.52 -9.74 6.18
N TYR A 151 24.33 -10.90 6.81
CA TYR A 151 23.89 -11.02 8.19
C TYR A 151 25.08 -11.46 9.05
N THR A 152 25.44 -10.65 10.04
CA THR A 152 26.61 -10.90 10.92
C THR A 152 26.23 -11.54 12.26
N THR A 153 24.94 -11.62 12.57
CA THR A 153 24.39 -12.08 13.85
C THR A 153 23.49 -13.30 13.69
N SER A 154 23.26 -14.00 14.81
CA SER A 154 22.58 -15.30 14.82
C SER A 154 21.11 -15.21 15.24
N THR A 155 20.71 -14.12 15.91
CA THR A 155 19.34 -13.92 16.38
C THR A 155 18.69 -12.70 15.76
N LEU A 156 17.37 -12.79 15.54
CA LEU A 156 16.58 -11.67 15.02
C LEU A 156 16.73 -10.40 15.86
N ARG A 157 16.82 -10.54 17.19
CA ARG A 157 16.99 -9.39 18.11
C ARG A 157 18.28 -8.64 17.85
N GLU A 158 19.38 -9.35 17.61
CA GLU A 158 20.69 -8.75 17.33
C GLU A 158 20.68 -8.07 15.97
N THR A 159 20.17 -8.75 14.93
CA THR A 159 20.08 -8.20 13.57
C THR A 159 19.26 -6.90 13.50
N LEU A 160 18.19 -6.78 14.29
CA LEU A 160 17.37 -5.56 14.34
C LEU A 160 18.05 -4.39 15.07
N ARG A 161 19.17 -4.62 15.76
CA ARG A 161 19.92 -3.60 16.52
C ARG A 161 21.23 -3.16 15.84
N GLU A 162 21.54 -3.68 14.65
CA GLU A 162 22.75 -3.33 13.88
C GLU A 162 22.64 -1.99 13.13
N PHE A 163 21.55 -1.24 13.29
CA PHE A 163 21.23 -0.01 12.55
C PHE A 163 21.29 1.22 13.46
#